data_AF-A0A2K9NPJ1-F1
#
_entry.id   AF-A0A2K9NPJ1-F1
#
_cell.length_a   1.000
_cell.length_b   1.000
_cell.length_c   1.000
_cell.angle_alpha   90.00
_cell.angle_beta   90.00
_cell.angle_gamma   90.00
#
_symmetry.space_group_name_H-M   'P 1'
#
loop_
_entity.id
_entity.type
_entity.pdbx_description
1 polymer ?
#
loop_
_entity_poly.entity_id
_entity_poly.type
_entity_poly.pdbx_seq_one_letter_code
_entity_poly.pdbx_strand_id
1 'polypeptide(L)'
;MVALLMILLRTLSFSYAEDDHCRYFKYCGSSSSQGSSKSAPSASIASSLNPGNISKIKGLGVEFSYQPSNPVGYAIVTGNGKLGGALIASSGDNTFFGNRAIEIDDVYLQRRVDNKRYKNKKLHGAIGLSLIDKSNFGLDLGLSAKRHSEIGRINPGMGVSGKLYFLNFGYYVYKDDAKIALNDYTNPYSGIPYSLFYGSETYEEKYTVATLTLGTKIKNFAFDLAAIKTDYKFYTKPTSIRIYSSSYLFKSVLFNLAYRQEESDNLKEKDGMLSIERKKSDIYGGVQYMASKNLMFGVAYNAFLLNEFSANLTLFL
;
A
#
# COMPACT_ATOMS: atom_id res chain seq x y z
N MET A 1 -15.05 34.36 -8.73
CA MET A 1 -13.98 33.40 -8.40
C MET A 1 -13.82 32.25 -9.41
N VAL A 2 -14.90 31.65 -9.92
CA VAL A 2 -14.81 30.53 -10.89
C VAL A 2 -14.23 30.95 -12.26
N ALA A 3 -14.49 32.18 -12.71
CA ALA A 3 -13.96 32.70 -13.96
C ALA A 3 -12.43 32.93 -13.96
N LEU A 4 -11.85 33.29 -12.80
CA LEU A 4 -10.41 33.53 -12.68
C LEU A 4 -9.61 32.22 -12.74
N LEU A 5 -10.17 31.13 -12.23
CA LEU A 5 -9.59 29.79 -12.30
C LEU A 5 -9.56 29.26 -13.74
N MET A 6 -10.60 29.54 -14.55
CA MET A 6 -10.65 29.13 -15.96
C MET A 6 -9.72 29.95 -16.88
N ILE A 7 -9.44 31.21 -16.53
CA ILE A 7 -8.51 32.06 -17.28
C ILE A 7 -7.06 31.64 -17.00
N LEU A 8 -6.72 31.28 -15.75
CA LEU A 8 -5.42 30.70 -15.39
C LEU A 8 -5.15 29.32 -16.04
N LEU A 9 -6.21 28.56 -16.34
CA LEU A 9 -6.10 27.27 -17.04
C LEU A 9 -5.95 27.40 -18.56
N ARG A 10 -6.32 28.53 -19.17
CA ARG A 10 -6.21 28.74 -20.62
C ARG A 10 -4.87 29.32 -21.08
N THR A 11 -4.11 29.99 -20.22
CA THR A 11 -2.84 30.63 -20.61
C THR A 11 -1.60 29.74 -20.44
N LEU A 12 -1.75 28.49 -19.99
CA LEU A 12 -0.66 27.51 -19.89
C LEU A 12 -0.59 26.62 -21.14
N SER A 13 -0.54 27.22 -22.33
CA SER A 13 -0.23 26.50 -23.58
C SER A 13 1.28 26.33 -23.72
N PHE A 14 1.88 25.47 -22.89
CA PHE A 14 3.25 25.03 -23.10
C PHE A 14 3.25 23.95 -24.18
N SER A 15 3.91 24.21 -25.32
CA SER A 15 4.37 23.16 -26.23
C SER A 15 5.32 22.24 -25.46
N TYR A 16 4.89 21.01 -25.19
CA TYR A 16 5.70 19.99 -24.53
C TYR A 16 6.60 19.32 -25.57
N ALA A 17 7.90 19.61 -25.51
CA ALA A 17 8.92 18.77 -26.13
C ALA A 17 8.94 17.41 -25.41
N GLU A 18 8.80 16.35 -26.20
CA GLU A 18 8.72 14.96 -25.77
C GLU A 18 10.13 14.44 -25.44
N ASP A 19 10.59 14.69 -24.22
CA ASP A 19 11.86 14.13 -23.72
C ASP A 19 11.63 12.67 -23.28
N ASP A 20 11.89 11.74 -24.19
CA ASP A 20 11.65 10.29 -24.08
C ASP A 20 12.67 9.60 -23.15
N HIS A 21 12.73 10.05 -21.89
CA HIS A 21 13.40 9.32 -20.82
C HIS A 21 12.76 7.94 -20.55
N CYS A 22 11.59 7.66 -21.14
CA CYS A 22 10.79 6.45 -20.91
C CYS A 22 11.25 5.23 -21.69
N ARG A 23 12.07 5.40 -22.73
CA ARG A 23 12.75 4.30 -23.44
C ARG A 23 13.62 3.39 -22.56
N TYR A 24 13.99 3.87 -21.36
CA TYR A 24 14.81 3.15 -20.38
C TYR A 24 14.01 2.42 -19.31
N PHE A 25 12.69 2.59 -19.28
CA PHE A 25 11.89 2.04 -18.21
C PHE A 25 10.81 1.11 -18.77
N LYS A 26 10.98 -0.20 -18.58
CA LYS A 26 9.84 -1.13 -18.66
C LYS A 26 8.77 -0.82 -17.58
N TYR A 27 9.11 -0.01 -16.56
CA TYR A 27 8.24 0.32 -15.41
C TYR A 27 7.95 1.80 -15.11
N CYS A 28 8.48 2.77 -15.89
CA CYS A 28 7.92 4.13 -15.90
C CYS A 28 6.91 4.17 -17.05
N GLY A 29 5.62 4.33 -16.75
CA GLY A 29 5.18 5.57 -16.13
C GLY A 29 5.01 6.70 -17.15
N SER A 30 5.37 6.57 -18.43
CA SER A 30 4.87 7.48 -19.48
C SER A 30 4.78 6.82 -20.85
N SER A 31 3.68 6.11 -21.06
CA SER A 31 2.81 6.37 -22.20
C SER A 31 1.41 6.35 -21.63
N SER A 32 0.99 7.48 -21.06
CA SER A 32 -0.40 7.78 -20.69
C SER A 32 -1.13 6.92 -19.62
N SER A 33 -0.71 5.73 -19.21
CA SER A 33 -1.64 4.84 -18.47
C SER A 33 -1.06 4.14 -17.23
N GLN A 34 -0.62 4.90 -16.21
CA GLN A 34 -0.73 4.39 -14.84
C GLN A 34 -2.08 4.82 -14.27
N GLY A 35 -2.79 3.90 -13.61
CA GLY A 35 -4.07 4.14 -12.95
C GLY A 35 -3.92 4.99 -11.67
N SER A 36 -4.55 4.58 -10.59
CA SER A 36 -4.44 5.23 -9.28
C SER A 36 -3.10 4.92 -8.58
N SER A 37 -2.68 5.69 -7.56
CA SER A 37 -1.49 5.40 -6.72
C SER A 37 -0.13 5.51 -7.44
N LYS A 38 0.14 6.65 -8.10
CA LYS A 38 1.32 6.87 -8.96
C LYS A 38 2.65 7.09 -8.23
N SER A 39 2.59 7.48 -6.96
CA SER A 39 3.71 7.70 -6.04
C SER A 39 4.00 6.49 -5.17
N ALA A 40 3.31 5.36 -5.42
CA ALA A 40 3.60 4.11 -4.76
C ALA A 40 5.04 3.66 -5.12
N PRO A 41 5.85 3.25 -4.13
CA PRO A 41 7.24 2.89 -4.37
C PRO A 41 7.40 1.52 -5.05
N SER A 42 6.36 0.72 -5.21
CA SER A 42 6.44 -0.58 -5.90
C SER A 42 5.09 -0.99 -6.49
N ALA A 43 5.11 -1.97 -7.39
CA ALA A 43 3.90 -2.50 -8.01
C ALA A 43 3.07 -3.34 -7.02
N SER A 44 3.72 -4.05 -6.11
CA SER A 44 3.04 -4.77 -5.01
C SER A 44 2.28 -3.83 -4.08
N ILE A 45 2.83 -2.64 -3.79
CA ILE A 45 2.15 -1.62 -2.99
C ILE A 45 0.99 -1.01 -3.77
N ALA A 46 1.20 -0.63 -5.04
CA ALA A 46 0.14 -0.06 -5.88
C ALA A 46 -1.05 -1.02 -6.04
N SER A 47 -0.80 -2.32 -6.20
CA SER A 47 -1.84 -3.35 -6.31
C SER A 47 -2.54 -3.67 -4.98
N SER A 48 -1.84 -3.55 -3.85
CA SER A 48 -2.45 -3.67 -2.53
C SER A 48 -3.35 -2.49 -2.18
N LEU A 49 -3.08 -1.29 -2.72
CA LEU A 49 -3.94 -0.11 -2.60
C LEU A 49 -5.12 -0.17 -3.57
N ASN A 50 -4.91 -0.65 -4.80
CA ASN A 50 -5.98 -0.93 -5.74
C ASN A 50 -5.53 -1.96 -6.79
N PRO A 51 -6.19 -3.14 -6.88
CA PRO A 51 -5.80 -4.17 -7.82
C PRO A 51 -5.96 -3.75 -9.28
N GLY A 52 -6.79 -2.74 -9.61
CA GLY A 52 -6.93 -2.22 -10.98
C GLY A 52 -5.61 -1.69 -11.57
N ASN A 53 -4.70 -1.22 -10.71
CA ASN A 53 -3.40 -0.69 -11.10
C ASN A 53 -2.47 -1.76 -11.71
N ILE A 54 -2.69 -3.05 -11.39
CA ILE A 54 -1.85 -4.15 -11.90
C ILE A 54 -1.97 -4.30 -13.43
N SER A 55 -3.11 -3.91 -14.00
CA SER A 55 -3.38 -4.01 -15.45
C SER A 55 -2.37 -3.24 -16.29
N LYS A 56 -1.75 -2.22 -15.70
CA LYS A 56 -0.81 -1.29 -16.34
C LYS A 56 0.65 -1.75 -16.31
N ILE A 57 0.92 -2.86 -15.62
CA ILE A 57 2.24 -3.46 -15.57
C ILE A 57 2.58 -4.08 -16.92
N LYS A 58 3.82 -3.92 -17.36
CA LYS A 58 4.38 -4.55 -18.57
C LYS A 58 5.58 -5.40 -18.21
N GLY A 59 5.55 -6.67 -18.62
CA GLY A 59 6.58 -7.66 -18.32
C GLY A 59 6.34 -8.39 -17.00
N LEU A 60 7.30 -9.22 -16.62
CA LEU A 60 7.32 -9.96 -15.36
C LEU A 60 8.34 -9.32 -14.43
N GLY A 61 7.99 -9.16 -13.16
CA GLY A 61 8.82 -8.59 -12.13
C GLY A 61 8.79 -9.43 -10.85
N VAL A 62 9.95 -9.58 -10.21
CA VAL A 62 10.07 -10.15 -8.87
C VAL A 62 10.62 -9.07 -7.96
N GLU A 63 9.89 -8.76 -6.90
CA GLU A 63 10.26 -7.79 -5.88
C GLU A 63 10.68 -8.52 -4.61
N PHE A 64 11.81 -8.12 -4.03
CA PHE A 64 12.32 -8.59 -2.75
C PHE A 64 12.45 -7.41 -1.79
N SER A 65 12.12 -7.62 -0.53
CA SER A 65 12.25 -6.63 0.53
C SER A 65 12.98 -7.21 1.75
N TYR A 66 14.10 -6.59 2.10
CA TYR A 66 14.94 -6.94 3.23
C TYR A 66 14.89 -5.85 4.29
N GLN A 67 14.84 -6.25 5.55
CA GLN A 67 15.03 -5.38 6.72
C GLN A 67 15.80 -6.21 7.75
N PRO A 68 16.72 -5.59 8.50
CA PRO A 68 17.45 -6.27 9.57
C PRO A 68 16.50 -7.05 10.49
N SER A 69 16.97 -8.20 11.00
CA SER A 69 16.24 -9.04 11.96
C SER A 69 14.91 -9.63 11.46
N ASN A 70 14.59 -9.53 10.17
CA ASN A 70 13.32 -9.93 9.60
C ASN A 70 13.46 -10.84 8.37
N PRO A 71 12.50 -11.76 8.13
CA PRO A 71 12.50 -12.58 6.92
C PRO A 71 12.39 -11.71 5.65
N VAL A 72 13.05 -12.15 4.58
CA VAL A 72 12.92 -11.53 3.26
C VAL A 72 11.48 -11.68 2.76
N GLY A 73 10.83 -10.56 2.46
CA GLY A 73 9.52 -10.55 1.80
C GLY A 73 9.71 -10.60 0.30
N TYR A 74 8.76 -11.21 -0.43
CA TYR A 74 8.77 -11.23 -1.88
C TYR A 74 7.37 -11.05 -2.47
N ALA A 75 7.34 -10.49 -3.68
CA ALA A 75 6.15 -10.38 -4.51
C ALA A 75 6.50 -10.65 -5.96
N ILE A 76 5.56 -11.26 -6.69
CA ILE A 76 5.67 -11.50 -8.12
C ILE A 76 4.57 -10.69 -8.78
N VAL A 77 4.93 -9.92 -9.80
CA VAL A 77 4.04 -9.04 -10.55
C VAL A 77 4.23 -9.28 -12.03
N THR A 78 3.15 -9.34 -12.81
CA THR A 78 3.23 -9.58 -14.25
C THR A 78 2.14 -8.82 -14.99
N GLY A 79 2.37 -8.46 -16.25
CA GLY A 79 1.33 -7.90 -17.11
C GLY A 79 1.80 -7.55 -18.52
N ASN A 80 0.85 -7.14 -19.35
CA ASN A 80 1.09 -6.68 -20.72
C ASN A 80 0.58 -5.25 -21.00
N GLY A 81 0.23 -4.50 -19.94
CA GLY A 81 -0.36 -3.17 -20.03
C GLY A 81 -1.87 -3.14 -20.30
N LYS A 82 -2.50 -4.31 -20.47
CA LYS A 82 -3.97 -4.46 -20.53
C LYS A 82 -4.50 -5.44 -19.50
N LEU A 83 -3.79 -6.54 -19.28
CA LEU A 83 -4.04 -7.55 -18.27
C LEU A 83 -2.78 -7.68 -17.42
N GLY A 84 -2.96 -7.76 -16.11
CA GLY A 84 -1.87 -8.02 -15.18
C GLY A 84 -2.31 -8.89 -14.01
N GLY A 85 -1.33 -9.44 -13.30
CA GLY A 85 -1.50 -10.25 -12.10
C GLY A 85 -0.40 -9.98 -11.09
N ALA A 86 -0.72 -10.16 -9.81
CA ALA A 86 0.22 -10.15 -8.71
C ALA A 86 -0.02 -11.31 -7.75
N LEU A 87 1.07 -11.80 -7.19
CA LEU A 87 1.08 -12.67 -6.03
C LEU A 87 2.01 -12.07 -4.97
N ILE A 88 1.45 -11.75 -3.81
CA ILE A 88 2.14 -11.04 -2.74
C ILE A 88 2.13 -11.94 -1.50
N ALA A 89 3.31 -12.47 -1.15
CA ALA A 89 3.48 -13.39 -0.03
C ALA A 89 3.60 -12.67 1.33
N SER A 90 4.13 -11.45 1.34
CA SER A 90 4.08 -10.54 2.48
C SER A 90 2.93 -9.57 2.26
N SER A 91 1.71 -9.93 2.68
CA SER A 91 0.56 -9.02 2.54
C SER A 91 0.90 -7.62 3.07
N GLY A 92 0.41 -6.57 2.41
CA GLY A 92 0.69 -5.18 2.78
C GLY A 92 0.18 -4.77 4.16
N ASP A 93 -0.48 -5.66 4.90
CA ASP A 93 -0.94 -5.38 6.26
C ASP A 93 0.25 -5.00 7.16
N ASN A 94 0.06 -4.00 8.03
CA ASN A 94 1.08 -3.42 8.90
C ASN A 94 2.34 -2.86 8.17
N THR A 95 2.20 -2.51 6.89
CA THR A 95 3.18 -1.69 6.16
C THR A 95 2.77 -0.22 6.16
N PHE A 96 3.69 0.68 5.79
CA PHE A 96 3.39 2.13 5.71
C PHE A 96 2.22 2.44 4.79
N PHE A 97 2.11 1.75 3.65
CA PHE A 97 1.08 1.96 2.64
C PHE A 97 -0.15 1.06 2.79
N GLY A 98 -0.16 0.15 3.77
CA GLY A 98 -1.23 -0.81 3.93
C GLY A 98 -2.08 -0.59 5.18
N ASN A 99 -3.07 -1.47 5.33
CA ASN A 99 -3.99 -1.43 6.45
C ASN A 99 -3.28 -1.83 7.76
N ARG A 100 -3.81 -1.39 8.91
CA ARG A 100 -3.35 -1.81 10.24
C ARG A 100 -3.93 -3.20 10.54
N ALA A 101 -3.12 -4.20 10.92
CA ALA A 101 -3.67 -5.50 11.34
C ALA A 101 -4.14 -5.46 12.80
N ILE A 102 -5.06 -6.36 13.18
CA ILE A 102 -5.40 -6.58 14.58
C ILE A 102 -4.21 -7.31 15.24
N GLU A 103 -3.81 -6.84 16.42
CA GLU A 103 -2.71 -7.40 17.19
C GLU A 103 -3.01 -7.18 18.67
N ILE A 104 -2.64 -8.14 19.52
CA ILE A 104 -2.71 -7.96 20.98
C ILE A 104 -1.66 -6.94 21.39
N ASP A 105 -1.99 -6.07 22.33
CA ASP A 105 -1.14 -4.97 22.78
C ASP A 105 0.25 -5.43 23.27
N ASP A 106 0.33 -6.52 24.05
CA ASP A 106 1.60 -7.09 24.53
C ASP A 106 2.46 -7.63 23.36
N VAL A 107 1.83 -8.35 22.43
CA VAL A 107 2.50 -8.89 21.23
C VAL A 107 2.99 -7.74 20.35
N TYR A 108 2.16 -6.71 20.19
CA TYR A 108 2.53 -5.49 19.49
C TYR A 108 3.74 -4.85 20.17
N LEU A 109 3.72 -4.61 21.48
CA LEU A 109 4.83 -3.99 22.21
C LEU A 109 6.12 -4.77 22.04
N GLN A 110 6.10 -6.08 22.31
CA GLN A 110 7.27 -6.94 22.17
C GLN A 110 7.83 -6.88 20.74
N ARG A 111 6.95 -6.99 19.74
CA ARG A 111 7.33 -6.91 18.34
C ARG A 111 7.98 -5.57 17.98
N ARG A 112 7.50 -4.46 18.56
CA ARG A 112 8.07 -3.12 18.37
C ARG A 112 9.46 -3.00 19.00
N VAL A 113 9.60 -3.43 20.24
CA VAL A 113 10.88 -3.44 20.98
C VAL A 113 11.92 -4.31 20.28
N ASP A 114 11.51 -5.47 19.77
CA ASP A 114 12.38 -6.43 19.09
C ASP A 114 12.64 -6.08 17.60
N ASN A 115 12.11 -4.95 17.11
CA ASN A 115 12.18 -4.52 15.71
C ASN A 115 11.72 -5.60 14.71
N LYS A 116 10.64 -6.30 15.04
CA LYS A 116 10.08 -7.37 14.21
C LYS A 116 8.92 -6.88 13.35
N ARG A 117 8.88 -7.30 12.09
CA ARG A 117 7.76 -7.10 11.17
C ARG A 117 6.56 -7.88 11.67
N TYR A 118 5.37 -7.36 11.39
CA TYR A 118 4.15 -8.12 11.62
C TYR A 118 4.20 -9.42 10.84
N LYS A 119 4.00 -10.56 11.52
CA LYS A 119 4.09 -11.87 10.90
C LYS A 119 2.83 -12.13 10.09
N ASN A 120 2.93 -11.87 8.80
CA ASN A 120 1.82 -12.05 7.89
C ASN A 120 1.60 -13.54 7.58
N LYS A 121 0.41 -14.05 7.87
CA LYS A 121 -0.02 -15.42 7.55
C LYS A 121 -0.95 -15.45 6.33
N LYS A 122 -0.96 -14.38 5.52
CA LYS A 122 -1.89 -14.22 4.41
C LYS A 122 -1.15 -14.19 3.08
N LEU A 123 -1.73 -14.89 2.11
CA LEU A 123 -1.35 -14.80 0.70
C LEU A 123 -2.35 -13.88 -0.01
N HIS A 124 -1.86 -12.91 -0.78
CA HIS A 124 -2.70 -11.99 -1.55
C HIS A 124 -2.43 -12.16 -3.05
N GLY A 125 -3.46 -12.57 -3.80
CA GLY A 125 -3.46 -12.59 -5.25
C GLY A 125 -4.31 -11.45 -5.80
N ALA A 126 -3.85 -10.81 -6.86
CA ALA A 126 -4.62 -9.80 -7.57
C ALA A 126 -4.53 -10.01 -9.09
N ILE A 127 -5.60 -9.67 -9.79
CA ILE A 127 -5.64 -9.58 -11.26
C ILE A 127 -6.29 -8.24 -11.63
N GLY A 128 -5.94 -7.70 -12.78
CA GLY A 128 -6.56 -6.46 -13.25
C GLY A 128 -6.58 -6.34 -14.75
N LEU A 129 -7.60 -5.64 -15.23
CA LEU A 129 -8.04 -5.55 -16.60
C LEU A 129 -8.27 -4.07 -16.95
N SER A 130 -7.59 -3.60 -17.99
CA SER A 130 -7.80 -2.29 -18.57
C SER A 130 -9.00 -2.36 -19.52
N LEU A 131 -10.12 -1.76 -19.13
CA LEU A 131 -11.32 -1.72 -19.97
C LEU A 131 -11.19 -0.67 -21.07
N ILE A 132 -10.73 0.53 -20.69
CA ILE A 132 -10.60 1.67 -21.58
C ILE A 132 -9.25 2.30 -21.33
N ASP A 133 -8.48 2.54 -22.39
CA ASP A 133 -7.21 3.25 -22.29
C ASP A 133 -7.06 4.23 -23.45
N LYS A 134 -7.39 5.49 -23.18
CA LYS A 134 -7.20 6.64 -24.08
C LYS A 134 -6.25 7.64 -23.41
N SER A 135 -5.68 8.54 -24.19
CA SER A 135 -4.71 9.55 -23.71
C SER A 135 -5.21 10.31 -22.47
N ASN A 136 -6.44 10.81 -22.52
CA ASN A 136 -7.05 11.63 -21.46
C ASN A 136 -8.05 10.88 -20.58
N PHE A 137 -8.37 9.63 -20.88
CA PHE A 137 -9.37 8.87 -20.14
C PHE A 137 -8.97 7.41 -20.03
N GLY A 138 -8.99 6.85 -18.84
CA GLY A 138 -8.74 5.43 -18.63
C GLY A 138 -9.66 4.87 -17.56
N LEU A 139 -10.02 3.60 -17.69
CA LEU A 139 -10.79 2.85 -16.71
C LEU A 139 -10.27 1.42 -16.65
N ASP A 140 -9.95 0.98 -15.45
CA ASP A 140 -9.45 -0.35 -15.16
C ASP A 140 -10.27 -0.98 -14.02
N LEU A 141 -10.43 -2.30 -14.11
CA LEU A 141 -11.01 -3.13 -13.06
C LEU A 141 -9.94 -4.02 -12.46
N GLY A 142 -10.05 -4.30 -11.17
CA GLY A 142 -9.20 -5.23 -10.46
C GLY A 142 -10.02 -6.19 -9.62
N LEU A 143 -9.59 -7.43 -9.54
CA LEU A 143 -10.10 -8.42 -8.61
C LEU A 143 -8.94 -8.89 -7.73
N SER A 144 -9.25 -9.21 -6.49
CA SER A 144 -8.26 -9.71 -5.55
C SER A 144 -8.82 -10.87 -4.74
N ALA A 145 -7.94 -11.73 -4.25
CA ALA A 145 -8.24 -12.79 -3.32
C ALA A 145 -7.17 -12.81 -2.22
N LYS A 146 -7.59 -12.69 -0.96
CA LYS A 146 -6.73 -12.89 0.22
C LYS A 146 -7.06 -14.21 0.88
N ARG A 147 -6.06 -15.00 1.25
CA ARG A 147 -6.24 -16.27 1.98
C ARG A 147 -5.36 -16.28 3.21
N HIS A 148 -5.98 -16.45 4.38
CA HIS A 148 -5.26 -16.68 5.64
C HIS A 148 -4.89 -18.17 5.73
N SER A 149 -3.62 -18.49 6.00
CA SER A 149 -3.13 -19.88 5.95
C SER A 149 -3.80 -20.79 6.97
N GLU A 150 -4.09 -20.27 8.17
CA GLU A 150 -4.68 -21.05 9.27
C GLU A 150 -6.21 -21.18 9.22
N ILE A 151 -6.91 -20.22 8.63
CA ILE A 151 -8.38 -20.27 8.48
C ILE A 151 -8.74 -21.00 7.19
N GLY A 152 -7.89 -20.93 6.17
CA GLY A 152 -8.08 -21.57 4.87
C GLY A 152 -9.08 -20.88 3.95
N ARG A 153 -9.88 -19.94 4.47
CA ARG A 153 -10.90 -19.19 3.73
C ARG A 153 -10.29 -18.21 2.72
N ILE A 154 -10.92 -18.14 1.55
CA ILE A 154 -10.60 -17.15 0.51
C ILE A 154 -11.55 -15.96 0.67
N ASN A 155 -10.98 -14.76 0.77
CA ASN A 155 -11.73 -13.51 0.82
C ASN A 155 -11.55 -12.72 -0.47
N PRO A 156 -12.64 -12.49 -1.21
CA PRO A 156 -12.57 -11.71 -2.44
C PRO A 156 -12.51 -10.21 -2.16
N GLY A 157 -12.00 -9.49 -3.13
CA GLY A 157 -12.07 -8.04 -3.22
C GLY A 157 -12.14 -7.58 -4.67
N MET A 158 -12.58 -6.35 -4.87
CA MET A 158 -12.73 -5.72 -6.17
C MET A 158 -12.31 -4.27 -6.10
N GLY A 159 -11.64 -3.79 -7.13
CA GLY A 159 -11.23 -2.41 -7.27
C GLY A 159 -11.53 -1.86 -8.65
N VAL A 160 -11.71 -0.55 -8.71
CA VAL A 160 -11.82 0.21 -9.95
C VAL A 160 -10.79 1.33 -9.88
N SER A 161 -10.04 1.54 -10.94
CA SER A 161 -9.17 2.71 -11.08
C SER A 161 -9.51 3.47 -12.35
N GLY A 162 -9.43 4.78 -12.30
CA GLY A 162 -9.71 5.65 -13.43
C GLY A 162 -8.68 6.76 -13.56
N LYS A 163 -8.55 7.25 -14.78
CA LYS A 163 -7.75 8.42 -15.14
C LYS A 163 -8.65 9.38 -15.91
N LEU A 164 -8.61 10.66 -15.53
CA LEU A 164 -9.24 11.76 -16.23
C LEU A 164 -8.24 12.91 -16.37
N TYR A 165 -7.69 13.09 -17.56
CA TYR A 165 -6.56 13.97 -17.87
C TYR A 165 -5.38 13.73 -16.91
N PHE A 166 -5.06 14.70 -16.07
CA PHE A 166 -3.98 14.65 -15.09
C PHE A 166 -4.42 14.04 -13.75
N LEU A 167 -5.71 13.81 -13.54
CA LEU A 167 -6.28 13.24 -12.31
C LEU A 167 -6.42 11.73 -12.44
N ASN A 168 -6.22 11.05 -11.33
CA ASN A 168 -6.34 9.61 -11.20
C ASN A 168 -7.11 9.33 -9.91
N PHE A 169 -7.98 8.35 -9.94
CA PHE A 169 -8.78 7.96 -8.80
C PHE A 169 -8.88 6.45 -8.75
N GLY A 170 -9.10 5.91 -7.56
CA GLY A 170 -9.29 4.50 -7.37
C GLY A 170 -10.15 4.23 -6.16
N TYR A 171 -10.94 3.18 -6.24
CA TYR A 171 -11.69 2.65 -5.13
C TYR A 171 -11.49 1.14 -5.08
N TYR A 172 -11.14 0.61 -3.91
CA TYR A 172 -10.87 -0.81 -3.70
C TYR A 172 -11.54 -1.27 -2.41
N VAL A 173 -12.33 -2.33 -2.49
CA VAL A 173 -12.97 -2.94 -1.32
C VAL A 173 -12.65 -4.43 -1.30
N TYR A 174 -12.26 -4.92 -0.13
CA TYR A 174 -12.01 -6.34 0.06
C TYR A 174 -12.44 -6.81 1.45
N LYS A 175 -12.74 -8.10 1.53
CA LYS A 175 -12.92 -8.80 2.80
C LYS A 175 -11.58 -9.37 3.24
N ASP A 176 -11.40 -9.49 4.54
CA ASP A 176 -10.20 -10.09 5.11
C ASP A 176 -10.58 -10.79 6.43
N ASP A 177 -9.70 -11.69 6.90
CA ASP A 177 -9.89 -12.37 8.17
C ASP A 177 -8.69 -12.11 9.09
N ALA A 178 -8.92 -12.11 10.40
CA ALA A 178 -7.90 -12.15 11.44
C ALA A 178 -8.13 -13.38 12.32
N LYS A 179 -7.03 -14.01 12.76
CA LYS A 179 -7.01 -15.08 13.76
C LYS A 179 -5.90 -14.81 14.76
N ILE A 180 -6.24 -14.75 16.03
CA ILE A 180 -5.33 -14.34 17.11
C ILE A 180 -5.53 -15.27 18.29
N ALA A 181 -4.44 -15.81 18.83
CA ALA A 181 -4.46 -16.59 20.07
C ALA A 181 -4.57 -15.64 21.28
N LEU A 182 -5.44 -15.96 22.24
CA LEU A 182 -5.76 -15.10 23.38
C LEU A 182 -5.26 -15.64 24.74
N ASN A 183 -4.85 -16.90 24.80
CA ASN A 183 -4.69 -17.68 26.05
C ASN A 183 -3.77 -17.06 27.09
N ASP A 184 -2.72 -16.37 26.66
CA ASP A 184 -1.66 -15.90 27.53
C ASP A 184 -1.70 -14.38 27.74
N TYR A 185 -2.77 -13.71 27.28
CA TYR A 185 -2.82 -12.25 27.21
C TYR A 185 -3.95 -11.67 28.05
N THR A 186 -3.64 -10.56 28.72
CA THR A 186 -4.58 -9.81 29.55
C THR A 186 -4.88 -8.47 28.91
N ASN A 187 -6.14 -8.05 28.93
CA ASN A 187 -6.50 -6.74 28.43
C ASN A 187 -5.94 -5.66 29.37
N PRO A 188 -5.09 -4.72 28.88
CA PRO A 188 -4.42 -3.75 29.73
C PRO A 188 -5.38 -2.73 30.37
N TYR A 189 -6.60 -2.59 29.83
CA TYR A 189 -7.60 -1.66 30.33
C TYR A 189 -8.48 -2.25 31.44
N SER A 190 -8.82 -3.54 31.34
CA SER A 190 -9.72 -4.20 32.29
C SER A 190 -9.02 -5.12 33.29
N GLY A 191 -7.79 -5.54 33.01
CA GLY A 191 -7.09 -6.57 33.78
C GLY A 191 -7.69 -7.98 33.62
N ILE A 192 -8.64 -8.16 32.70
CA ILE A 192 -9.32 -9.43 32.45
C ILE A 192 -8.59 -10.16 31.31
N PRO A 193 -8.34 -11.49 31.42
CA PRO A 193 -7.82 -12.28 30.32
C PRO A 193 -8.66 -12.12 29.05
N TYR A 194 -8.02 -11.93 27.90
CA TYR A 194 -8.75 -11.78 26.63
C TYR A 194 -9.61 -13.01 26.32
N SER A 195 -9.13 -14.20 26.68
CA SER A 195 -9.86 -15.46 26.48
C SER A 195 -11.20 -15.49 27.23
N LEU A 196 -11.25 -14.92 28.43
CA LEU A 196 -12.49 -14.80 29.21
C LEU A 196 -13.41 -13.74 28.62
N PHE A 197 -12.87 -12.59 28.22
CA PHE A 197 -13.66 -11.51 27.61
C PHE A 197 -14.36 -11.95 26.32
N TYR A 198 -13.67 -12.72 25.48
CA TYR A 198 -14.21 -13.24 24.22
C TYR A 198 -14.85 -14.63 24.34
N GLY A 199 -14.77 -15.27 25.51
CA GLY A 199 -15.30 -16.62 25.75
C GLY A 199 -14.64 -17.72 24.90
N SER A 200 -13.40 -17.49 24.44
CA SER A 200 -12.67 -18.39 23.53
C SER A 200 -11.17 -18.20 23.66
N GLU A 201 -10.42 -19.28 23.52
CA GLU A 201 -8.95 -19.27 23.47
C GLU A 201 -8.37 -18.59 22.22
N THR A 202 -9.18 -18.46 21.18
CA THR A 202 -8.80 -17.86 19.91
C THR A 202 -9.88 -16.90 19.46
N TYR A 203 -9.46 -15.72 19.03
CA TYR A 203 -10.32 -14.74 18.37
C TYR A 203 -10.22 -14.90 16.85
N GLU A 204 -11.36 -15.05 16.20
CA GLU A 204 -11.47 -15.00 14.74
C GLU A 204 -12.48 -13.94 14.34
N GLU A 205 -12.08 -13.06 13.41
CA GLU A 205 -12.95 -12.03 12.88
C GLU A 205 -12.82 -11.95 11.37
N LYS A 206 -13.96 -11.73 10.71
CA LYS A 206 -14.02 -11.27 9.33
C LYS A 206 -14.40 -9.80 9.27
N TYR A 207 -13.58 -9.01 8.57
CA TYR A 207 -13.76 -7.57 8.44
C TYR A 207 -13.68 -7.11 6.98
N THR A 208 -14.07 -5.87 6.73
CA THR A 208 -14.05 -5.26 5.40
C THR A 208 -13.15 -4.03 5.41
N VAL A 209 -12.33 -3.92 4.38
CA VAL A 209 -11.42 -2.80 4.16
C VAL A 209 -11.84 -2.08 2.89
N ALA A 210 -11.96 -0.76 2.98
CA ALA A 210 -12.21 0.11 1.83
C ALA A 210 -11.06 1.10 1.69
N THR A 211 -10.54 1.23 0.47
CA THR A 211 -9.45 2.14 0.12
C THR A 211 -9.92 3.06 -0.99
N LEU A 212 -9.84 4.37 -0.75
CA LEU A 212 -10.02 5.40 -1.77
C LEU A 212 -8.66 6.01 -2.08
N THR A 213 -8.33 6.16 -3.36
CA THR A 213 -7.11 6.80 -3.82
C THR A 213 -7.45 7.93 -4.78
N LEU A 214 -6.74 9.04 -4.65
CA LEU A 214 -6.82 10.20 -5.53
C LEU A 214 -5.40 10.67 -5.80
N GLY A 215 -5.06 10.98 -7.03
CA GLY A 215 -3.70 11.39 -7.34
C GLY A 215 -3.54 12.12 -8.65
N THR A 216 -2.40 12.78 -8.79
CA THR A 216 -2.02 13.50 -10.00
C THR A 216 -0.57 13.27 -10.33
N LYS A 217 -0.24 13.41 -11.61
CA LYS A 217 1.14 13.35 -12.09
C LYS A 217 1.36 14.48 -13.09
N ILE A 218 2.41 15.25 -12.86
CA ILE A 218 2.86 16.33 -13.72
C ILE A 218 4.33 16.10 -14.00
N LYS A 219 4.66 15.76 -15.25
CA LYS A 219 6.02 15.41 -15.68
C LYS A 219 6.62 14.31 -14.77
N ASN A 220 7.71 14.62 -14.07
CA ASN A 220 8.45 13.72 -13.21
C ASN A 220 7.97 13.72 -11.76
N PHE A 221 6.95 14.52 -11.43
CA PHE A 221 6.40 14.61 -10.09
C PHE A 221 5.03 13.92 -10.03
N ALA A 222 4.81 13.11 -9.01
CA ALA A 222 3.51 12.53 -8.70
C ALA A 222 3.13 12.80 -7.25
N PHE A 223 1.83 12.94 -7.03
CA PHE A 223 1.25 13.10 -5.71
C PHE A 223 -0.01 12.23 -5.61
N ASP A 224 -0.15 11.48 -4.53
CA ASP A 224 -1.35 10.71 -4.22
C ASP A 224 -1.79 10.93 -2.78
N LEU A 225 -3.10 10.83 -2.61
CA LEU A 225 -3.80 10.71 -1.36
C LEU A 225 -4.47 9.33 -1.34
N ALA A 226 -4.21 8.55 -0.29
CA ALA A 226 -4.93 7.31 -0.03
C ALA A 226 -5.67 7.42 1.31
N ALA A 227 -6.91 6.98 1.35
CA ALA A 227 -7.73 6.88 2.54
C ALA A 227 -8.20 5.43 2.71
N ILE A 228 -7.72 4.76 3.73
CA ILE A 228 -8.09 3.40 4.09
C ILE A 228 -9.03 3.47 5.29
N LYS A 229 -10.16 2.79 5.21
CA LYS A 229 -11.10 2.61 6.32
C LYS A 229 -11.28 1.13 6.58
N THR A 230 -11.25 0.74 7.84
CA THR A 230 -11.50 -0.63 8.26
C THR A 230 -12.39 -0.66 9.48
N ASP A 231 -13.39 -1.52 9.43
CA ASP A 231 -14.32 -1.73 10.52
C ASP A 231 -14.01 -3.06 11.19
N TYR A 232 -13.44 -2.97 12.40
CA TYR A 232 -13.06 -4.11 13.22
C TYR A 232 -14.06 -4.23 14.36
N LYS A 233 -14.49 -5.46 14.67
CA LYS A 233 -15.23 -5.81 15.88
C LYS A 233 -14.31 -5.90 17.10
N PHE A 234 -13.03 -6.18 16.88
CA PHE A 234 -12.03 -6.20 17.95
C PHE A 234 -11.88 -4.83 18.63
N TYR A 235 -12.01 -3.75 17.86
CA TYR A 235 -11.91 -2.37 18.35
C TYR A 235 -13.28 -1.72 18.48
N THR A 236 -13.41 -0.73 19.37
CA THR A 236 -14.70 -0.06 19.62
C THR A 236 -15.07 0.91 18.51
N LYS A 237 -14.08 1.44 17.80
CA LYS A 237 -14.26 2.42 16.73
C LYS A 237 -13.50 1.99 15.46
N PRO A 238 -13.99 2.39 14.27
CA PRO A 238 -13.32 2.08 13.02
C PRO A 238 -11.90 2.65 12.95
N THR A 239 -11.00 1.92 12.32
CA THR A 239 -9.66 2.39 11.99
C THR A 239 -9.70 3.17 10.69
N SER A 240 -9.11 4.38 10.70
CA SER A 240 -8.94 5.21 9.50
C SER A 240 -7.48 5.57 9.31
N ILE A 241 -6.96 5.38 8.10
CA ILE A 241 -5.60 5.73 7.72
C ILE A 241 -5.67 6.68 6.53
N ARG A 242 -4.94 7.79 6.59
CA ARG A 242 -4.75 8.73 5.49
C ARG A 242 -3.28 8.78 5.15
N ILE A 243 -2.95 8.67 3.88
CA ILE A 243 -1.57 8.67 3.38
C ILE A 243 -1.48 9.75 2.33
N TYR A 244 -0.53 10.65 2.51
CA TYR A 244 -0.14 11.68 1.56
C TYR A 244 1.22 11.28 1.03
N SER A 245 1.31 10.89 -0.23
CA SER A 245 2.56 10.44 -0.84
C SER A 245 2.92 11.31 -2.02
N SER A 246 4.21 11.54 -2.17
CA SER A 246 4.80 12.29 -3.27
C SER A 246 6.00 11.53 -3.78
N SER A 247 6.21 11.58 -5.09
CA SER A 247 7.40 11.03 -5.70
C SER A 247 7.96 11.95 -6.77
N TYR A 248 9.27 11.93 -6.92
CA TYR A 248 10.00 12.71 -7.91
C TYR A 248 11.04 11.85 -8.61
N LEU A 249 10.95 11.80 -9.94
CA LEU A 249 11.89 11.08 -10.79
C LEU A 249 12.96 12.04 -11.33
N PHE A 250 14.22 11.83 -10.93
CA PHE A 250 15.36 12.55 -11.47
C PHE A 250 16.31 11.57 -12.16
N LYS A 251 16.36 11.62 -13.50
CA LYS A 251 17.09 10.65 -14.33
C LYS A 251 16.68 9.22 -13.95
N SER A 252 17.61 8.40 -13.46
CA SER A 252 17.37 7.02 -13.03
C SER A 252 17.13 6.87 -11.53
N VAL A 253 16.83 7.97 -10.81
CA VAL A 253 16.61 7.98 -9.37
C VAL A 253 15.16 8.39 -9.06
N LEU A 254 14.42 7.54 -8.35
CA LEU A 254 13.08 7.84 -7.85
C LEU A 254 13.16 8.15 -6.35
N PHE A 255 12.79 9.37 -5.99
CA PHE A 255 12.61 9.81 -4.61
C PHE A 255 11.15 9.65 -4.22
N ASN A 256 10.88 9.11 -3.04
CA ASN A 256 9.55 8.94 -2.50
C ASN A 256 9.52 9.51 -1.07
N LEU A 257 8.52 10.32 -0.78
CA LEU A 257 8.25 10.84 0.55
C LEU A 257 6.77 10.68 0.83
N ALA A 258 6.42 10.13 1.99
CA ALA A 258 5.03 10.00 2.38
C ALA A 258 4.81 10.26 3.86
N TYR A 259 3.62 10.76 4.16
CA TYR A 259 3.13 11.04 5.49
C TYR A 259 1.86 10.25 5.74
N ARG A 260 1.84 9.45 6.80
CA ARG A 260 0.71 8.61 7.19
C ARG A 260 0.11 9.17 8.48
N GLN A 261 -1.19 9.38 8.47
CA GLN A 261 -1.99 9.65 9.67
C GLN A 261 -2.91 8.47 9.91
N GLU A 262 -2.88 7.93 11.12
CA GLU A 262 -3.76 6.85 11.53
C GLU A 262 -4.61 7.29 12.72
N GLU A 263 -5.89 6.99 12.65
CA GLU A 263 -6.83 7.07 13.77
C GLU A 263 -7.32 5.66 14.08
N SER A 264 -6.88 5.08 15.20
CA SER A 264 -7.20 3.70 15.62
C SER A 264 -7.25 3.57 17.14
N ASP A 265 -7.89 2.51 17.63
CA ASP A 265 -7.93 2.18 19.07
C ASP A 265 -6.67 1.42 19.54
N ASN A 266 -5.82 0.95 18.60
CA ASN A 266 -4.56 0.32 18.94
C ASN A 266 -3.73 1.26 19.83
N LEU A 267 -2.91 0.68 20.71
CA LEU A 267 -1.90 1.46 21.42
C LEU A 267 -0.74 1.85 20.49
N LYS A 268 0.03 2.86 20.90
CA LYS A 268 1.27 3.26 20.23
C LYS A 268 2.43 2.95 21.15
N GLU A 269 3.45 2.28 20.63
CA GLU A 269 4.70 2.11 21.35
C GLU A 269 5.49 3.43 21.31
N LYS A 270 5.96 3.85 22.48
CA LYS A 270 6.82 5.00 22.70
C LYS A 270 7.78 4.69 23.83
N ASP A 271 9.08 4.70 23.53
CA ASP A 271 10.17 4.49 24.49
C ASP A 271 10.02 3.17 25.27
N GLY A 272 9.60 2.10 24.57
CA GLY A 272 9.40 0.77 25.17
C GLY A 272 8.15 0.63 26.04
N MET A 273 7.25 1.61 26.01
CA MET A 273 5.97 1.59 26.72
C MET A 273 4.81 1.83 25.77
N LEU A 274 3.62 1.36 26.15
CA LEU A 274 2.39 1.62 25.40
C LEU A 274 1.74 2.92 25.84
N SER A 275 1.42 3.75 24.86
CA SER A 275 0.74 5.04 25.01
C SER A 275 -0.63 4.98 24.35
N ILE A 276 -1.64 5.49 25.06
CA ILE A 276 -3.01 5.65 24.53
C ILE A 276 -3.02 6.88 23.61
N GLU A 277 -2.60 6.68 22.36
CA GLU A 277 -2.61 7.69 21.32
C GLU A 277 -3.52 7.24 20.17
N ARG A 278 -4.74 7.78 20.12
CA ARG A 278 -5.68 7.45 19.05
C ARG A 278 -5.20 7.93 17.68
N LYS A 279 -4.63 9.14 17.63
CA LYS A 279 -4.10 9.76 16.42
C LYS A 279 -2.60 9.58 16.39
N LYS A 280 -2.11 8.87 15.38
CA LYS A 280 -0.71 8.53 15.19
C LYS A 280 -0.25 9.05 13.85
N SER A 281 1.01 9.44 13.78
CA SER A 281 1.61 9.97 12.57
C SER A 281 2.96 9.34 12.33
N ASP A 282 3.20 8.90 11.10
CA ASP A 282 4.43 8.27 10.66
C ASP A 282 4.92 8.93 9.36
N ILE A 283 6.24 8.96 9.18
CA ILE A 283 6.88 9.45 7.96
C ILE A 283 7.59 8.29 7.28
N TYR A 284 7.53 8.28 5.96
CA TYR A 284 8.25 7.36 5.07
C TYR A 284 9.13 8.16 4.14
N GLY A 285 10.34 7.68 3.91
CA GLY A 285 11.25 8.21 2.90
C GLY A 285 11.88 7.05 2.15
N GLY A 286 12.03 7.17 0.83
CA GLY A 286 12.66 6.14 0.03
C GLY A 286 13.39 6.70 -1.19
N VAL A 287 14.49 6.05 -1.54
CA VAL A 287 15.25 6.33 -2.76
C VAL A 287 15.41 5.03 -3.51
N GLN A 288 15.10 5.04 -4.80
CA GLN A 288 15.27 3.88 -5.67
C GLN A 288 16.10 4.28 -6.87
N TYR A 289 17.04 3.44 -7.24
CA TYR A 289 17.90 3.62 -8.40
C TYR A 289 17.66 2.49 -9.39
N MET A 290 17.47 2.88 -10.64
CA MET A 290 17.35 1.95 -11.76
C MET A 290 18.71 1.78 -12.39
N ALA A 291 19.35 0.67 -12.05
CA ALA A 291 20.66 0.31 -12.59
C ALA A 291 20.58 -0.10 -14.06
N SER A 292 19.48 -0.74 -14.46
CA SER A 292 19.22 -1.12 -15.84
C SER A 292 17.72 -1.23 -16.11
N LYS A 293 17.36 -1.59 -17.34
CA LYS A 293 15.97 -1.90 -17.72
C LYS A 293 15.39 -3.11 -16.95
N ASN A 294 16.27 -3.92 -16.35
CA ASN A 294 15.94 -5.19 -15.71
C ASN A 294 16.23 -5.22 -14.21
N LEU A 295 16.80 -4.15 -13.66
CA LEU A 295 17.28 -4.14 -12.28
C LEU A 295 17.03 -2.77 -11.63
N MET A 296 16.33 -2.80 -10.51
CA MET A 296 16.13 -1.66 -9.63
C MET A 296 16.47 -2.05 -8.20
N PHE A 297 17.19 -1.18 -7.50
CA PHE A 297 17.42 -1.32 -6.07
C PHE A 297 16.99 -0.06 -5.34
N GLY A 298 16.60 -0.17 -4.08
CA GLY A 298 16.20 0.98 -3.31
C GLY A 298 16.39 0.78 -1.83
N VAL A 299 16.43 1.90 -1.12
CA VAL A 299 16.44 1.95 0.33
C VAL A 299 15.23 2.77 0.77
N ALA A 300 14.53 2.29 1.78
CA ALA A 300 13.34 2.93 2.31
C ALA A 300 13.36 2.92 3.83
N TYR A 301 13.17 4.10 4.42
CA TYR A 301 12.92 4.29 5.84
C TYR A 301 11.45 4.06 6.15
N ASN A 302 11.19 3.31 7.22
CA ASN A 302 9.88 3.10 7.82
C ASN A 302 8.85 2.37 6.92
N ALA A 303 9.31 1.54 5.98
CA ALA A 303 8.42 0.78 5.09
C ALA A 303 7.44 -0.16 5.84
N PHE A 304 7.85 -0.65 7.02
CA PHE A 304 7.10 -1.59 7.86
C PHE A 304 6.65 -0.97 9.20
N LEU A 305 6.58 0.37 9.25
CA LEU A 305 6.21 1.16 10.43
C LEU A 305 7.21 1.08 11.60
N LEU A 306 8.35 0.41 11.47
CA LEU A 306 9.31 0.15 12.55
C LEU A 306 10.38 1.24 12.77
N ASN A 307 10.31 2.38 12.09
CA ASN A 307 11.35 3.42 12.15
C ASN A 307 12.76 2.91 11.77
N GLU A 308 12.82 1.93 10.88
CA GLU A 308 14.06 1.33 10.40
C GLU A 308 14.20 1.42 8.89
N PHE A 309 15.44 1.29 8.41
CA PHE A 309 15.73 1.15 6.99
C PHE A 309 15.47 -0.26 6.48
N SER A 310 14.99 -0.32 5.25
CA SER A 310 14.76 -1.53 4.48
C SER A 310 15.37 -1.36 3.10
N ALA A 311 15.88 -2.45 2.53
CA ALA A 311 16.37 -2.51 1.17
C ALA A 311 15.37 -3.26 0.29
N ASN A 312 15.15 -2.76 -0.92
CA ASN A 312 14.29 -3.38 -1.91
C ASN A 312 15.09 -3.68 -3.17
N LEU A 313 14.81 -4.82 -3.78
CA LEU A 313 15.39 -5.25 -5.04
C LEU A 313 14.25 -5.67 -5.96
N THR A 314 14.20 -5.14 -7.16
CA THR A 314 13.27 -5.56 -8.19
C THR A 314 14.02 -6.04 -9.42
N LEU A 315 13.74 -7.28 -9.82
CA LEU A 315 14.25 -7.91 -11.02
C LEU A 315 13.14 -7.95 -12.06
N PHE A 316 13.38 -7.43 -13.25
CA PHE A 316 12.46 -7.52 -14.37
C PHE A 316 12.97 -8.50 -15.42
N LEU A 317 12.07 -9.35 -15.91
CA LEU A 317 12.29 -10.31 -16.98
C LEU A 317 11.66 -9.75 -18.27
#